data_AF-A0A949A9W0-F1
#
_entry.id   AF-A0A949A9W0-F1
#
_cell.length_a   1.000
_cell.length_b   1.000
_cell.length_c   1.000
_cell.angle_alpha   90.00
_cell.angle_beta   90.00
_cell.angle_gamma   90.00
#
_symmetry.space_group_name_H-M   'P 1'
#
loop_
_entity.id
_entity.type
_entity.pdbx_description
1 polymer ?
#
loop_
_entity_poly.entity_id
_entity_poly.type
_entity_poly.pdbx_seq_one_letter_code
_entity_poly.pdbx_strand_id
1 'polypeptide(L)' 'MSDNWKQDRDEAFWNSSDGRELSRVLFEEAADGSFIADAHGRHVAVNPRGIELSGYSHEELLPL' A
#
# COMPACT_ATOMS: atom_id res chain seq x y z
N MET A 1 11.42 27.17 20.78
CA MET A 1 12.12 26.44 19.70
C MET A 1 11.55 25.04 19.73
N SER A 2 10.73 24.69 18.74
CA SER A 2 9.98 23.44 18.72
C SER A 2 10.76 22.40 17.92
N ASP A 3 11.06 21.28 18.57
CA ASP A 3 11.86 20.18 18.04
C ASP A 3 11.15 19.47 16.87
N ASN A 4 11.54 19.80 15.64
CA ASN A 4 11.04 19.17 14.41
C ASN A 4 11.78 17.87 14.02
N TRP A 5 12.88 17.54 14.71
CA TRP A 5 13.84 16.49 14.32
C TRP A 5 13.26 15.07 14.24
N LYS A 6 12.14 14.79 14.93
CA LYS A 6 11.46 13.50 14.86
C LYS A 6 10.75 13.31 13.52
N GLN A 7 10.10 14.37 13.02
CA GLN A 7 9.37 14.36 11.77
C GLN A 7 10.31 14.07 10.58
N ASP A 8 11.48 14.73 10.59
CA ASP A 8 12.49 14.60 9.54
C ASP A 8 13.07 13.18 9.45
N ARG A 9 13.17 12.47 10.57
CA ARG A 9 13.68 11.09 10.62
C ARG A 9 12.67 10.07 10.11
N ASP A 10 11.39 10.27 10.42
CA ASP A 10 10.34 9.37 9.97
C ASP A 10 10.15 9.47 8.46
N GLU A 11 10.17 10.69 7.90
CA GLU A 11 10.08 10.91 6.45
C GLU A 11 11.30 10.34 5.71
N ALA A 12 12.51 10.49 6.27
CA ALA A 12 13.71 9.89 5.71
C ALA A 12 13.64 8.35 5.70
N PHE A 13 13.07 7.73 6.73
CA PHE A 13 12.86 6.29 6.78
C PHE A 13 11.82 5.82 5.75
N TRP A 14 10.65 6.45 5.67
CA TRP A 14 9.60 6.07 4.71
C TRP A 14 10.05 6.22 3.26
N ASN A 15 10.91 7.21 2.97
CA ASN A 15 11.51 7.41 1.65
C ASN A 15 12.71 6.50 1.36
N SER A 16 13.21 5.76 2.35
CA SER A 16 14.31 4.79 2.18
C SER A 16 13.84 3.51 1.48
N SER A 17 14.79 2.69 1.02
CA SER A 17 14.47 1.37 0.46
C SER A 17 13.82 0.45 1.48
N ASP A 18 14.27 0.48 2.74
CA ASP A 18 13.73 -0.34 3.82
C ASP A 18 12.27 0.02 4.12
N GLY A 19 11.94 1.32 4.12
CA GLY A 19 10.58 1.82 4.28
C GLY A 19 9.65 1.36 3.16
N ARG A 20 10.13 1.39 1.90
CA ARG A 20 9.38 0.88 0.75
C ARG A 20 9.16 -0.63 0.82
N GLU A 21 10.18 -1.41 1.14
CA GLU A 21 10.06 -2.87 1.29
C GLU A 21 9.08 -3.22 2.42
N LEU A 22 9.18 -2.55 3.58
CA LEU A 22 8.22 -2.75 4.66
C LEU A 22 6.79 -2.41 4.22
N SER A 23 6.59 -1.29 3.52
CA SER A 23 5.26 -0.93 3.02
C SER A 23 4.68 -1.99 2.08
N ARG A 24 5.54 -2.59 1.24
CA ARG A 24 5.15 -3.64 0.31
C ARG A 24 4.77 -4.92 1.05
N VAL A 25 5.59 -5.37 2.00
CA VAL A 25 5.31 -6.55 2.83
C VAL A 25 4.03 -6.36 3.62
N LEU A 26 3.83 -5.19 4.25
CA LEU A 26 2.61 -4.91 5.01
C LEU A 26 1.36 -4.93 4.13
N PHE A 27 1.46 -4.46 2.88
CA PHE A 27 0.36 -4.52 1.93
C PHE A 27 0.08 -5.96 1.46
N GLU A 28 1.13 -6.68 1.06
CA GLU A 28 1.03 -8.05 0.52
C GLU A 28 0.56 -9.06 1.57
N GLU A 29 1.03 -8.95 2.81
CA GLU A 29 0.76 -9.89 3.90
C GLU A 29 -0.43 -9.48 4.79
N ALA A 30 -1.13 -8.39 4.45
CA ALA A 30 -2.27 -7.93 5.24
C ALA A 30 -3.38 -9.00 5.29
N ALA A 31 -3.92 -9.26 6.48
CA ALA A 31 -4.98 -10.26 6.68
C ALA A 31 -6.37 -9.78 6.18
N ASP A 32 -6.50 -8.49 5.93
CA ASP A 32 -7.63 -7.80 5.33
C ASP A 32 -7.40 -7.53 3.84
N GLY A 33 -8.49 -7.44 3.08
CA GLY A 33 -8.45 -7.09 1.67
C GLY A 33 -8.17 -5.61 1.49
N SER A 34 -7.01 -5.28 0.90
CA SER A 34 -6.58 -3.90 0.67
C SER A 34 -6.61 -3.55 -0.81
N PHE A 35 -7.24 -2.41 -1.11
CA PHE A 35 -7.37 -1.86 -2.46
C PHE A 35 -6.81 -0.44 -2.49
N ILE A 36 -5.91 -0.18 -3.42
CA ILE A 36 -5.42 1.16 -3.72
C ILE A 36 -6.12 1.59 -5.00
N ALA A 37 -6.66 2.81 -5.03
CA ALA A 37 -7.30 3.36 -6.21
C ALA A 37 -6.67 4.70 -6.61
N ASP A 38 -6.74 5.03 -7.89
CA ASP A 38 -6.39 6.35 -8.40
C ASP A 38 -7.45 7.40 -8.04
N ALA A 39 -7.19 8.66 -8.40
CA ALA A 39 -8.11 9.77 -8.15
C ALA A 39 -9.46 9.64 -8.90
N HIS A 40 -9.57 8.73 -9.86
CA HIS A 40 -10.78 8.43 -10.61
C HIS A 40 -11.52 7.18 -10.07
N GLY A 41 -11.04 6.59 -8.98
CA GLY A 41 -11.64 5.41 -8.35
C GLY A 41 -11.32 4.10 -9.04
N ARG A 42 -10.36 4.08 -9.98
CA ARG A 42 -9.89 2.85 -10.61
C ARG A 42 -8.85 2.21 -9.71
N HIS A 43 -8.97 0.92 -9.39
CA HIS A 43 -7.97 0.24 -8.59
C HIS A 43 -6.60 0.30 -9.28
N VAL A 44 -5.51 0.40 -8.56
CA VAL A 44 -4.14 0.38 -9.10
C VAL A 44 -3.31 -0.71 -8.45
N ALA A 45 -3.76 -1.19 -7.29
CA ALA A 45 -3.24 -2.36 -6.63
C ALA A 45 -4.34 -3.01 -5.79
N VAL A 46 -4.29 -4.34 -5.74
CA VAL A 46 -5.06 -5.15 -4.80
C VAL A 46 -4.12 -6.18 -4.20
N ASN A 47 -4.16 -6.38 -2.90
CA ASN A 47 -3.33 -7.39 -2.25
C ASN A 47 -3.89 -8.80 -2.46
N PRO A 48 -3.11 -9.88 -2.25
CA PRO A 48 -3.57 -11.25 -2.43
C PRO A 48 -4.87 -11.54 -1.68
N ARG A 49 -4.97 -11.03 -0.45
CA ARG A 49 -6.15 -11.22 0.38
C ARG A 49 -7.41 -10.56 -0.20
N GLY A 50 -7.29 -9.41 -0.83
CA GLY A 50 -8.39 -8.73 -1.52
C GLY A 50 -8.88 -9.50 -2.74
N ILE A 51 -7.99 -10.19 -3.45
CA ILE A 51 -8.34 -11.09 -4.56
C ILE A 51 -9.16 -12.26 -4.01
N GLU A 52 -8.64 -12.94 -2.98
CA GLU A 52 -9.31 -14.09 -2.35
C GLU A 52 -10.70 -13.74 -1.79
N LEU A 53 -10.81 -12.60 -1.10
CA LEU A 53 -12.05 -12.19 -0.44
C LEU A 53 -13.10 -11.65 -1.42
N SER A 54 -12.68 -11.03 -2.51
CA SER A 54 -13.61 -10.50 -3.51
C SER A 54 -14.13 -11.58 -4.46
N GLY A 55 -13.37 -12.67 -4.65
CA GLY A 55 -13.72 -13.77 -5.55
C GLY A 55 -13.48 -13.48 -7.03
N TYR A 56 -12.93 -12.30 -7.36
CA TYR A 56 -12.54 -11.91 -8.71
C TYR A 56 -11.06 -12.16 -8.94
N SER A 57 -10.66 -12.36 -10.19
CA SER A 57 -9.26 -12.44 -10.56
C SER A 57 -8.56 -11.08 -10.45
N HIS A 58 -7.24 -11.10 -10.36
CA HIS A 58 -6.43 -9.88 -10.32
C HIS A 58 -6.69 -8.96 -11.53
N GLU A 59 -6.85 -9.55 -12.71
CA GLU A 59 -7.10 -8.85 -13.97
C GLU A 59 -8.47 -8.19 -14.02
N GLU A 60 -9.49 -8.76 -13.35
CA GLU A 60 -10.82 -8.17 -13.25
C GLU A 60 -10.89 -7.02 -12.24
N LEU A 61 -10.06 -7.09 -11.20
CA LEU A 61 -10.03 -6.09 -10.15
C LEU A 61 -9.19 -4.87 -10.53
N LEU A 62 -8.23 -5.03 -11.43
CA LEU A 62 -7.43 -3.93 -11.95
C LEU A 62 -8.05 -3.38 -13.25
N PRO A 63 -8.00 -2.07 -13.47
CA PRO A 63 -8.41 -1.46 -14.72
C PRO A 63 -7.50 -1.94 -15.84
N LEU A 64 -8.12 -2.16 -17.00
CA LEU A 64 -7.44 -2.29 -18.29
C LEU A 64 -6.72 -0.98 -18.68
#